data_AF-J9GLR8-F1
#
_entry.id   AF-J9GLR8-F1
#
_cell.length_a   1.000
_cell.length_b   1.000
_cell.length_c   1.000
_cell.angle_alpha   90.00
_cell.angle_beta   90.00
_cell.angle_gamma   90.00
#
_symmetry.space_group_name_H-M   'P 1'
#
loop_
_entity.id
_entity.type
_entity.pdbx_description
1 polymer ?
#
loop_
_entity_poly.entity_id
_entity_poly.type
_entity_poly.pdbx_seq_one_letter_code
_entity_poly.pdbx_strand_id
1 'polypeptide(L)'
;VLFSVMISFLLFHAENLHQAFSHMAGLFGIGNLPFTSPEANYYMASFLPLLLLGILGATPLPKALYEKLSRNKKCGKILDVTEPFFLLLLLLVMTGFLVDGSFNPFLYFRF
;
A
#
# COMPACT_ATOMS: atom_id res chain seq x y z
N VAL A 1 -12.64 2.87 -1.90
CA VAL A 1 -12.67 1.49 -1.35
C VAL A 1 -11.71 1.32 -0.18
N LEU A 2 -10.38 1.43 -0.36
CA LEU A 2 -9.40 1.24 0.73
C LEU A 2 -9.59 2.18 1.93
N PHE A 3 -9.94 3.45 1.69
CA PHE A 3 -10.25 4.39 2.77
C PHE A 3 -11.42 3.90 3.64
N SER A 4 -12.49 3.42 3.02
CA SER A 4 -13.65 2.86 3.74
C SER A 4 -13.27 1.62 4.55
N VAL A 5 -12.44 0.74 3.99
CA VAL A 5 -11.93 -0.45 4.68
C VAL A 5 -11.10 -0.05 5.91
N MET A 6 -10.21 0.95 5.78
CA MET A 6 -9.44 1.49 6.90
C MET A 6 -10.36 2.04 8.01
N ILE A 7 -11.37 2.85 7.66
CA ILE A 7 -12.34 3.36 8.65
C ILE A 7 -13.09 2.22 9.35
N SER A 8 -13.47 1.17 8.63
CA SER A 8 -14.07 -0.03 9.23
C SER A 8 -13.12 -0.72 10.22
N PHE A 9 -11.83 -0.85 9.89
CA PHE A 9 -10.84 -1.41 10.82
C PHE A 9 -10.72 -0.59 12.11
N LEU A 10 -10.67 0.75 12.01
CA LEU A 10 -10.64 1.61 13.20
C LEU A 10 -11.90 1.43 14.07
N LEU A 11 -13.07 1.31 13.44
CA LEU A 11 -14.34 1.14 14.12
C LEU A 11 -14.42 -0.19 14.89
N PHE A 12 -13.98 -1.29 14.28
CA PHE A 12 -14.04 -2.62 14.90
C PHE A 12 -12.86 -2.95 15.82
N HIS A 13 -11.76 -2.19 15.74
CA HIS A 13 -10.62 -2.33 16.63
C HIS A 13 -10.82 -1.64 17.98
N ALA A 14 -11.55 -0.51 18.01
CA ALA A 14 -11.73 0.26 19.23
C ALA A 14 -12.57 -0.47 20.28
N GLU A 15 -12.23 -0.29 21.56
CA GLU A 15 -12.96 -0.88 22.69
C GLU A 15 -14.34 -0.24 22.90
N ASN A 16 -14.49 1.02 22.49
CA ASN A 16 -15.74 1.78 22.60
C ASN A 16 -15.84 2.86 21.51
N LEU A 17 -17.04 3.41 21.37
CA LEU A 17 -17.34 4.38 20.33
C LEU A 17 -16.55 5.69 20.48
N HIS A 18 -16.27 6.12 21.71
CA HIS A 18 -15.48 7.33 21.97
C HIS A 18 -14.04 7.17 21.48
N GLN A 19 -13.41 6.03 21.78
CA GLN A 19 -12.07 5.70 21.30
C GLN A 19 -12.02 5.58 19.77
N ALA A 20 -13.03 4.99 19.13
CA ALA A 20 -13.11 4.91 17.67
C ALA A 20 -13.08 6.31 17.03
N PHE A 21 -13.90 7.25 17.53
CA PHE A 21 -13.91 8.62 17.03
C PHE A 21 -12.61 9.37 17.34
N SER A 22 -12.02 9.16 18.51
CA SER A 22 -10.72 9.74 18.86
C SER A 22 -9.61 9.27 17.90
N HIS A 23 -9.55 7.97 17.58
CA HIS A 23 -8.59 7.44 16.61
C HIS A 23 -8.81 8.01 15.21
N MET A 24 -10.06 8.11 14.75
CA MET A 24 -10.39 8.71 13.46
C MET A 24 -10.02 10.20 13.40
N ALA A 25 -10.29 10.96 14.46
CA ALA A 25 -9.90 12.35 14.57
C ALA A 25 -8.37 12.51 14.53
N GLY A 26 -7.64 11.60 15.19
CA GLY A 26 -6.18 11.55 15.17
C GLY A 26 -5.59 11.41 13.76
N LEU A 27 -6.25 10.67 12.86
CA LEU A 27 -5.83 10.57 11.45
C LEU A 27 -5.85 11.91 10.70
N PHE A 28 -6.70 12.86 11.14
CA PHE A 28 -6.78 14.22 10.61
C PHE A 28 -5.97 15.24 11.43
N GLY A 29 -5.10 14.77 12.33
CA GLY A 29 -4.27 15.62 13.18
C GLY A 29 -5.00 16.21 14.39
N ILE A 30 -6.22 15.76 14.67
CA ILE A 30 -7.02 16.22 15.81
C ILE A 30 -6.75 15.28 16.98
N GLY A 31 -6.06 15.77 18.01
CA GLY A 31 -5.74 14.95 19.19
C GLY A 31 -4.59 15.46 20.07
N ASN A 32 -4.08 16.67 19.82
CA ASN A 32 -2.92 17.23 20.52
C ASN A 32 -1.68 16.31 20.51
N LEU A 33 -1.54 15.49 19.47
CA LEU A 33 -0.37 14.66 19.25
C LEU A 33 0.73 15.50 18.55
N PRO A 34 2.01 15.25 18.86
CA PRO A 34 3.11 15.86 18.11
C PRO A 34 3.03 15.43 16.64
N PHE A 35 3.42 16.32 15.72
CA PHE A 35 3.36 16.08 14.27
C PHE A 35 4.17 14.85 13.84
N THR A 36 5.25 14.54 14.56
CA THR A 36 6.05 13.32 14.36
C THR A 36 6.41 12.71 15.70
N SER A 37 6.58 11.39 15.70
CA SER A 37 7.19 10.63 16.79
C SER A 37 8.34 9.78 16.24
N PRO A 38 9.24 9.24 17.09
CA PRO A 38 10.27 8.30 16.65
C PRO A 38 9.69 7.11 15.88
N GLU A 39 8.53 6.59 16.30
CA GLU A 39 7.81 5.49 15.65
C GLU A 39 7.28 5.91 14.28
N ALA A 40 6.68 7.11 14.18
CA ALA A 40 6.19 7.64 12.92
C ALA A 40 7.33 7.82 11.91
N ASN A 41 8.48 8.34 12.36
CA ASN A 41 9.67 8.50 11.51
C ASN A 41 10.24 7.16 11.07
N TYR A 42 10.28 6.17 11.97
CA TYR A 42 10.72 4.82 11.66
C TYR A 42 9.86 4.17 10.58
N TYR A 43 8.52 4.21 10.73
CA TYR A 43 7.61 3.65 9.74
C TYR A 43 7.63 4.43 8.43
N MET A 44 7.70 5.76 8.48
CA MET A 44 7.83 6.58 7.29
C MET A 44 9.07 6.19 6.50
N ALA A 45 10.24 6.09 7.15
CA ALA A 45 11.48 5.68 6.50
C ALA A 45 11.43 4.24 5.96
N SER A 46 10.87 3.31 6.74
CA SER A 46 10.77 1.89 6.37
C SER A 46 9.85 1.67 5.17
N PHE A 47 8.73 2.39 5.11
CA PHE A 47 7.76 2.29 4.03
C PHE A 47 7.95 3.32 2.91
N LEU A 48 8.92 4.23 3.02
CA LEU A 48 9.16 5.28 2.03
C LEU A 48 9.33 4.73 0.61
N PRO A 49 10.12 3.66 0.35
CA PRO A 49 10.26 3.11 -1.00
C PRO A 49 8.91 2.63 -1.55
N LEU A 50 8.10 1.98 -0.71
CA LEU A 50 6.78 1.47 -1.09
C LEU A 50 5.81 2.63 -1.39
N LEU A 51 5.82 3.68 -0.57
CA LEU A 51 4.99 4.87 -0.78
C LEU A 51 5.36 5.59 -2.09
N LEU A 52 6.65 5.75 -2.38
CA LEU A 52 7.11 6.36 -3.63
C LEU A 52 6.70 5.53 -4.86
N LEU A 53 6.86 4.21 -4.80
CA LEU A 53 6.39 3.31 -5.86
C LEU A 53 4.86 3.39 -6.04
N GLY A 54 4.11 3.49 -4.94
CA GLY A 54 2.66 3.69 -4.97
C GLY A 54 2.25 5.00 -5.62
N ILE A 55 2.92 6.11 -5.29
CA ILE A 55 2.70 7.42 -5.92
C ILE A 55 2.98 7.35 -7.42
N LEU A 56 4.12 6.77 -7.82
CA LEU A 56 4.47 6.60 -9.22
C LEU A 56 3.42 5.75 -9.96
N GLY A 57 3.00 4.63 -9.37
CA GLY A 57 1.99 3.73 -9.93
C GLY A 57 0.58 4.32 -10.00
N ALA A 58 0.25 5.28 -9.13
CA ALA A 58 -1.03 5.99 -9.14
C ALA A 58 -1.12 7.06 -10.24
N THR A 59 0.01 7.44 -10.85
CA THR A 59 0.06 8.41 -11.95
C THR A 59 0.04 7.70 -13.31
N PRO A 60 -0.37 8.37 -14.41
CA PRO A 60 -0.26 7.83 -15.75
C PRO A 60 1.19 7.76 -16.29
N LEU A 61 2.20 8.15 -15.49
CA LEU A 61 3.60 8.22 -15.91
C LEU A 61 4.16 6.88 -16.37
N PRO A 62 3.96 5.74 -15.67
CA PRO A 62 4.51 4.45 -16.10
C PRO A 62 3.93 4.03 -17.46
N LYS A 63 2.63 4.25 -17.68
CA LYS A 63 1.96 3.97 -18.95
C LYS A 63 2.52 4.83 -20.08
N ALA A 64 2.63 6.14 -19.86
CA ALA A 64 3.19 7.06 -20.85
C ALA A 64 4.64 6.72 -21.21
N LEU A 65 5.44 6.27 -20.22
CA LEU A 65 6.80 5.81 -20.44
C LEU A 65 6.85 4.53 -21.27
N TYR A 66 6.02 3.53 -20.93
CA TYR A 66 5.92 2.28 -21.69
C TYR A 66 5.55 2.54 -23.15
N GLU A 67 4.51 3.33 -23.41
CA GLU A 67 4.09 3.69 -24.76
C GLU A 67 5.19 4.44 -25.54
N LYS A 68 5.90 5.37 -24.87
CA LYS A 68 7.00 6.11 -25.49
C LYS A 68 8.16 5.19 -25.88
N LEU A 69 8.50 4.22 -25.04
CA LEU A 69 9.58 3.25 -25.30
C LEU A 69 9.18 2.24 -26.38
N SER A 70 7.93 1.78 -26.38
CA SER A 70 7.41 0.81 -27.33
C SER A 70 7.44 1.31 -28.79
N ARG A 71 7.35 2.63 -29.01
CA ARG A 71 7.49 3.24 -30.35
C ARG A 71 8.81 2.93 -31.05
N ASN A 72 9.88 2.67 -30.30
CA ASN A 72 11.14 2.23 -30.89
C ASN A 72 11.10 0.71 -31.12
N LYS A 73 11.22 0.26 -32.37
CA LYS A 73 11.15 -1.17 -32.75
C LYS A 73 12.06 -2.10 -31.94
N LYS A 74 13.26 -1.64 -31.54
CA LYS A 74 14.16 -2.45 -30.71
C LYS A 74 13.66 -2.54 -29.26
N CYS A 75 13.29 -1.41 -28.68
CA CYS A 75 12.77 -1.36 -27.31
C CYS A 75 11.42 -2.05 -27.18
N GLY A 76 10.51 -1.91 -28.15
CA GLY A 76 9.22 -2.61 -28.20
C GLY A 76 9.39 -4.12 -28.13
N LYS A 77 10.26 -4.71 -28.97
CA LYS A 77 10.55 -6.15 -28.90
C LYS A 77 11.10 -6.61 -27.54
N ILE A 78 11.95 -5.80 -26.91
CA ILE A 78 12.47 -6.11 -25.57
C ILE A 78 11.34 -6.07 -24.55
N LEU A 79 10.47 -5.06 -24.61
CA LEU A 79 9.30 -4.94 -23.73
C LEU A 79 8.35 -6.13 -23.91
N ASP A 80 8.01 -6.50 -25.14
CA ASP A 80 7.11 -7.63 -25.43
C ASP A 80 7.63 -8.95 -24.84
N VAL A 81 8.94 -9.17 -24.90
CA VAL A 81 9.56 -10.38 -24.33
C VAL A 81 9.68 -10.29 -22.81
N THR A 82 9.97 -9.12 -22.25
CA THR A 82 10.22 -8.95 -20.80
C THR A 82 8.94 -8.80 -19.97
N GLU A 83 7.86 -8.29 -20.56
CA GLU A 83 6.55 -8.08 -19.94
C GLU A 83 5.97 -9.33 -19.26
N PRO A 84 5.87 -10.51 -19.91
CA PRO A 84 5.33 -11.69 -19.24
C PRO A 84 6.17 -12.12 -18.03
N PHE A 85 7.49 -11.97 -18.08
CA PHE A 85 8.36 -12.27 -16.93
C PHE A 85 8.15 -11.27 -15.79
N PHE A 86 7.99 -9.99 -16.12
CA PHE A 86 7.69 -8.96 -15.11
C PHE A 86 6.33 -9.21 -14.45
N LEU A 87 5.30 -9.53 -15.22
CA LEU A 87 3.98 -9.88 -14.70
C LEU A 87 4.02 -11.15 -13.85
N LEU A 88 4.80 -12.17 -14.25
CA LEU A 88 5.00 -13.39 -13.46
C LEU A 88 5.69 -13.08 -12.12
N LEU A 89 6.75 -12.27 -12.15
CA LEU A 89 7.46 -11.85 -10.93
C LEU A 89 6.55 -11.03 -10.03
N LEU A 90 5.76 -10.11 -10.58
CA LEU A 90 4.78 -9.34 -9.83
C LEU A 90 3.73 -10.25 -9.20
N LEU A 91 3.21 -11.22 -9.94
CA LEU A 91 2.28 -12.23 -9.43
C LEU A 91 2.88 -13.02 -8.26
N LEU A 92 4.13 -13.47 -8.38
CA LEU A 92 4.82 -14.20 -7.30
C LEU A 92 5.00 -13.33 -6.06
N VAL A 93 5.42 -12.08 -6.22
CA VAL A 93 5.57 -11.13 -5.10
C VAL A 93 4.22 -10.90 -4.42
N MET A 94 3.17 -10.58 -5.18
CA MET A 94 1.83 -10.38 -4.64
C MET A 94 1.31 -11.62 -3.92
N THR A 95 1.56 -12.81 -4.47
CA THR A 95 1.19 -14.08 -3.83
C THR A 95 1.94 -14.29 -2.53
N GLY A 96 3.24 -14.00 -2.49
CA GLY A 96 4.04 -14.04 -1.26
C GLY A 96 3.48 -13.14 -0.17
N PHE A 97 3.16 -11.88 -0.50
CA PHE A 97 2.54 -10.93 0.43
C PHE A 97 1.13 -11.35 0.86
N LEU A 98 0.33 -11.94 -0.04
CA LEU A 98 -0.99 -12.47 0.32
C LEU A 98 -0.87 -13.64 1.29
N VAL A 99 0.09 -14.55 1.09
CA VAL A 99 0.33 -15.70 1.98
C VAL A 99 0.86 -15.22 3.34
N ASP A 100 1.82 -14.28 3.35
CA ASP A 100 2.37 -13.68 4.57
C ASP A 100 1.29 -12.95 5.37
N GLY A 101 0.48 -12.12 4.70
CA GLY A 101 -0.64 -11.39 5.30
C GLY A 101 -1.85 -12.26 5.68
N SER A 102 -1.91 -13.52 5.24
CA SER A 102 -2.99 -14.46 5.60
C SER A 102 -2.84 -15.05 7.00
N PHE A 103 -1.68 -14.88 7.65
CA PHE A 103 -1.53 -15.10 9.09
C PHE A 103 -2.09 -13.90 9.86
N ASN A 104 -3.43 -13.80 9.92
CA ASN A 104 -4.10 -12.84 10.78
C ASN A 104 -4.59 -13.53 12.06
N PRO A 105 -3.79 -13.58 13.14
CA PRO A 105 -4.19 -14.21 14.41
C PRO A 105 -5.46 -13.59 15.02
N PHE A 106 -5.86 -12.37 14.62
CA PHE A 106 -7.13 -11.77 15.06
C PHE A 106 -8.39 -12.38 14.41
N LEU A 107 -8.28 -13.10 13.29
CA LEU A 107 -9.42 -13.81 12.67
C LEU A 107 -9.62 -15.22 13.22
N TYR A 108 -8.56 -15.86 13.73
CA TYR A 108 -8.59 -17.24 14.22
C TYR A 108 -8.70 -17.36 15.75
N PHE A 109 -8.39 -16.29 16.49
CA PHE A 109 -8.53 -16.25 17.94
C PHE A 109 -9.62 -15.26 18.37
N ARG A 110 -10.87 -15.62 18.08
CA ARG A 110 -12.05 -15.12 18.81
C ARG A 110 -12.92 -16.31 19.23
N PHE A 111 -12.33 -17.17 20.04
CA PHE A 111 -12.98 -17.83 21.17
C PHE A 111 -12.16 -17.50 22.41
#